data_AF-A0A9X0CEA7-F1
#
_entry.id   AF-A0A9X0CEA7-F1
#
_cell.length_a   1.000
_cell.length_b   1.000
_cell.length_c   1.000
_cell.angle_alpha   90.00
_cell.angle_beta   90.00
_cell.angle_gamma   90.00
#
_symmetry.space_group_name_H-M   'P 1'
#
loop_
_entity.id
_entity.type
_entity.pdbx_description
1 polymer ?
#
loop_
_entity_poly.entity_id
_entity_poly.type
_entity_poly.pdbx_seq_one_letter_code
_entity_poly.pdbx_strand_id
1 'polypeptide(L)'
;MMLGGAGFGTSAKMYYDTTLQEAFARGLKAHPNDLPITLKQTFMLGRYLQSEYNGTFYSKSQNLGRELCKAYDKILEDYDVLLMPTIPKKAPIFPPANPSLEEYLEKAWESTPNTCPFNVTGHPALSINAGFSDGLPVGMMIVGRKFDEATVLNVAYAYENIRDVKE
;
A
#
# COMPACT_ATOMS: atom_id res chain seq x y z
N MET A 1 -0.30 18.42 0.11
CA MET A 1 -0.06 17.10 0.75
C MET A 1 -1.35 16.67 1.44
N MET A 2 -1.75 15.39 1.33
CA MET A 2 -3.10 14.84 1.63
C MET A 2 -3.88 15.46 2.82
N LEU A 3 -3.16 15.87 3.86
CA LEU A 3 -3.66 16.62 5.01
C LEU A 3 -4.42 17.91 4.68
N GLY A 4 -3.90 18.73 3.76
CA GLY A 4 -4.56 19.97 3.33
C GLY A 4 -5.73 19.74 2.37
N GLY A 5 -5.83 18.55 1.80
CA GLY A 5 -6.87 18.15 0.84
C GLY A 5 -7.99 17.30 1.46
N ALA A 6 -8.11 17.25 2.79
CA ALA A 6 -9.09 16.40 3.48
C ALA A 6 -9.02 14.92 3.08
N GLY A 7 -7.80 14.38 2.99
CA GLY A 7 -7.55 13.00 2.58
C GLY A 7 -7.25 12.82 1.09
N PHE A 8 -7.47 13.85 0.26
CA PHE A 8 -7.18 13.80 -1.17
C PHE A 8 -5.77 14.28 -1.48
N GLY A 9 -5.05 13.49 -2.28
CA GLY A 9 -3.70 13.82 -2.75
C GLY A 9 -3.73 14.99 -3.74
N THR A 10 -2.85 15.97 -3.58
CA THR A 10 -2.84 17.21 -4.39
C THR A 10 -2.10 17.08 -5.72
N SER A 11 -1.65 15.89 -6.10
CA SER A 11 -0.80 15.62 -7.26
C SER A 11 -1.33 14.53 -8.18
N ALA A 12 -2.56 14.06 -7.95
CA ALA A 12 -3.15 13.02 -8.76
C ALA A 12 -3.68 13.61 -10.07
N LYS A 13 -3.35 12.96 -11.20
CA LYS A 13 -3.88 13.31 -12.53
C LYS A 13 -5.26 12.65 -12.73
N MET A 14 -6.20 12.96 -11.84
CA MET A 14 -7.55 12.38 -11.84
C MET A 14 -8.60 13.45 -11.57
N TYR A 15 -9.87 13.12 -11.82
CA TYR A 15 -10.99 13.93 -11.34
C TYR A 15 -11.10 13.83 -9.82
N TYR A 16 -11.37 14.98 -9.19
CA TYR A 16 -11.55 15.09 -7.76
C TYR A 16 -13.04 15.11 -7.42
N ASP A 17 -13.49 14.19 -6.57
CA ASP A 17 -14.84 14.25 -6.00
C ASP A 17 -14.89 15.29 -4.88
N THR A 18 -15.27 16.51 -5.26
CA THR A 18 -15.31 17.66 -4.35
C THR A 18 -16.34 17.48 -3.24
N THR A 19 -17.44 16.78 -3.51
CA THR A 19 -18.51 16.52 -2.54
C THR A 19 -18.02 15.59 -1.43
N LEU A 20 -17.32 14.52 -1.81
CA LEU A 20 -16.70 13.60 -0.87
C LEU A 20 -15.60 14.29 -0.07
N GLN A 21 -14.79 15.11 -0.74
CA GLN A 21 -13.74 15.91 -0.10
C GLN A 21 -14.29 16.84 0.99
N GLU A 22 -15.39 17.55 0.73
CA GLU A 22 -16.03 18.39 1.73
C GLU A 22 -16.61 17.60 2.89
N ALA A 23 -17.20 16.43 2.63
CA ALA A 23 -17.73 15.55 3.68
C ALA A 23 -16.62 15.08 4.63
N PHE A 24 -15.49 14.61 4.08
CA PHE A 24 -14.31 14.26 4.87
C PHE A 24 -13.76 15.45 5.65
N ALA A 25 -13.70 16.63 5.04
CA ALA A 25 -13.20 17.84 5.70
C ALA A 25 -14.06 18.21 6.92
N ARG A 26 -15.39 18.09 6.82
CA ARG A 26 -16.31 18.33 7.94
C ARG A 26 -16.10 17.31 9.06
N GLY A 27 -16.01 16.03 8.72
CA GLY A 27 -15.78 14.96 9.70
C GLY A 27 -14.48 15.15 10.48
N LEU A 28 -13.37 15.44 9.78
CA LEU A 28 -12.07 15.68 10.40
C LEU A 28 -12.07 16.91 11.33
N LYS A 29 -12.83 17.95 11.02
CA LYS A 29 -12.94 19.16 11.85
C LYS A 29 -13.82 18.95 13.08
N ALA A 30 -14.93 18.23 12.93
CA ALA A 30 -15.88 18.01 14.01
C ALA A 30 -15.48 16.88 14.96
N HIS A 31 -14.87 15.82 14.43
CA HIS A 31 -14.57 14.59 15.15
C HIS A 31 -13.13 14.07 14.90
N PRO A 32 -12.08 14.88 15.12
CA PRO A 32 -10.69 14.45 14.89
C PRO A 32 -10.25 13.30 15.80
N ASN A 33 -10.91 13.14 16.96
CA ASN A 33 -10.58 12.10 17.93
C ASN A 33 -11.06 10.71 17.51
N ASP A 34 -11.97 10.61 16.55
CA ASP A 34 -12.48 9.33 16.04
C ASP A 34 -11.48 8.63 15.11
N LEU A 35 -10.43 9.35 14.68
CA LEU A 35 -9.37 8.77 13.86
C LEU A 35 -8.59 7.69 14.64
N PRO A 36 -8.27 6.55 13.98
CA PRO A 36 -7.29 5.60 14.48
C PRO A 36 -5.95 6.28 14.76
N ILE A 37 -5.21 5.73 15.72
CA ILE A 37 -3.90 6.22 16.14
C ILE A 37 -2.92 6.30 14.96
N THR A 38 -2.93 5.32 14.06
CA THR A 38 -2.10 5.30 12.84
C THR A 38 -2.34 6.50 11.93
N LEU A 39 -3.60 6.92 11.77
CA LEU A 39 -3.93 8.11 10.98
C LEU A 39 -3.54 9.40 11.70
N LYS A 40 -3.78 9.50 13.01
CA LYS A 40 -3.31 10.64 13.82
C LYS A 40 -1.80 10.81 13.72
N GLN A 41 -1.04 9.71 13.87
CA GLN A 41 0.41 9.72 13.74
C GLN A 41 0.85 10.18 12.35
N THR A 42 0.27 9.60 11.29
CA THR A 42 0.58 9.97 9.89
C THR A 42 0.30 11.45 9.64
N PHE A 43 -0.80 11.96 10.19
CA PHE A 43 -1.22 13.35 10.03
C PHE A 43 -0.29 14.32 10.77
N MET A 44 0.04 14.03 12.02
CA MET A 44 0.98 14.84 12.79
C MET A 44 2.37 14.84 12.17
N LEU A 45 2.89 13.67 11.79
CA LEU A 45 4.19 13.54 11.14
C LEU A 45 4.21 14.28 9.79
N GLY A 46 3.17 14.10 8.97
CA GLY A 46 3.05 14.79 7.68
C GLY A 46 3.02 16.31 7.85
N ARG A 47 2.29 16.83 8.86
CA ARG A 47 2.25 18.26 9.16
C ARG A 47 3.60 18.79 9.64
N TYR A 48 4.26 18.07 10.54
CA TYR A 48 5.58 18.40 11.05
C TYR A 48 6.64 18.45 9.94
N LEU A 49 6.69 17.42 9.08
CA LEU A 49 7.59 17.40 7.93
C LEU A 49 7.31 18.52 6.93
N GLN A 50 6.05 18.96 6.84
CA GLN A 50 5.68 20.08 5.98
C GLN A 50 6.08 21.43 6.60
N SER A 51 5.86 21.66 7.89
CA SER A 51 6.15 22.93 8.55
C SER A 51 7.64 23.14 8.80
N GLU A 52 8.32 22.14 9.36
CA GLU A 52 9.71 22.29 9.82
C GLU A 52 10.73 22.08 8.70
N TYR A 53 10.38 21.26 7.71
CA TYR A 53 11.30 20.88 6.63
C TYR A 53 10.81 21.33 5.25
N ASN A 54 9.84 22.24 5.21
CA ASN A 54 9.28 22.83 3.98
C ASN A 54 8.85 21.78 2.94
N GLY A 55 8.42 20.59 3.39
CA GLY A 55 8.06 19.48 2.50
C GLY A 55 9.22 18.87 1.70
N THR A 56 10.47 19.15 2.07
CA THR A 56 11.67 18.65 1.37
C THR A 56 11.71 17.12 1.31
N PHE A 57 11.34 16.46 2.42
CA PHE A 57 11.31 15.00 2.46
C PHE A 57 10.31 14.40 1.49
N TYR A 58 9.13 15.00 1.33
CA TYR A 58 8.17 14.56 0.34
C TYR A 58 8.72 14.66 -1.08
N SER A 59 9.37 15.79 -1.40
CA SER A 59 9.99 15.98 -2.71
C SER A 59 11.11 14.96 -2.97
N LYS A 60 11.94 14.67 -1.96
CA LYS A 60 12.95 13.60 -2.03
C LYS A 60 12.30 12.23 -2.27
N SER A 61 11.25 11.89 -1.55
CA SER A 61 10.51 10.63 -1.72
C SER A 61 9.89 10.51 -3.12
N GLN A 62 9.33 11.59 -3.67
CA GLN A 62 8.81 11.61 -5.04
C GLN A 62 9.91 11.35 -6.08
N ASN A 63 11.10 11.94 -5.89
CA ASN A 63 12.24 11.68 -6.78
C ASN A 63 12.70 10.22 -6.70
N LEU A 64 12.85 9.68 -5.49
CA LEU A 64 13.22 8.27 -5.28
C LEU A 64 12.15 7.31 -5.83
N GLY A 65 10.86 7.65 -5.73
CA GLY A 65 9.78 6.86 -6.32
C GLY A 65 9.90 6.73 -7.84
N ARG A 66 10.43 7.75 -8.53
CA ARG A 66 10.72 7.67 -9.98
C ARG A 66 11.87 6.73 -10.28
N GLU A 67 12.93 6.75 -9.47
CA GLU A 67 14.05 5.82 -9.63
C GLU A 67 13.62 4.36 -9.34
N LEU A 68 12.80 4.16 -8.32
CA LEU A 68 12.19 2.86 -8.02
C LEU A 68 11.33 2.36 -9.18
N CYS A 69 10.53 3.25 -9.78
CA CYS A 69 9.73 2.94 -10.97
C CYS A 69 10.61 2.42 -12.11
N LYS A 70 11.66 3.17 -12.48
CA LYS A 70 12.61 2.78 -13.53
C LYS A 70 13.27 1.43 -13.24
N ALA A 71 13.56 1.14 -11.97
CA ALA A 71 14.17 -0.13 -11.58
C ALA A 71 13.23 -1.32 -11.86
N TYR A 72 11.94 -1.20 -11.54
CA TYR A 72 10.95 -2.24 -11.88
C TYR A 72 10.69 -2.31 -13.39
N ASP A 73 10.51 -1.17 -14.05
CA ASP A 73 10.31 -1.09 -15.51
C ASP A 73 11.44 -1.84 -16.23
N LYS A 74 12.71 -1.60 -15.84
CA LYS A 74 13.88 -2.25 -16.41
C LYS A 74 13.87 -3.78 -16.24
N ILE A 75 13.53 -4.29 -15.06
CA ILE A 75 13.48 -5.75 -14.85
C ILE A 75 12.35 -6.36 -15.68
N LEU A 76 11.23 -5.65 -15.83
CA LEU A 76 10.08 -6.08 -16.64
C LEU A 76 10.31 -5.97 -18.16
N GLU A 77 11.45 -5.45 -18.60
CA GLU A 77 11.94 -5.60 -19.99
C GLU A 77 12.42 -7.03 -20.25
N ASP A 78 13.03 -7.66 -19.23
CA ASP A 78 13.61 -9.01 -19.32
C ASP A 78 12.62 -10.11 -18.89
N TYR A 79 11.59 -9.76 -18.11
CA TYR A 79 10.62 -10.70 -17.55
C TYR A 79 9.17 -10.22 -17.72
N ASP A 80 8.24 -11.12 -18.03
CA ASP A 80 6.82 -10.76 -18.19
C ASP A 80 6.14 -10.35 -16.88
N VAL A 81 6.51 -11.00 -15.78
CA VAL A 81 5.99 -10.72 -14.43
C VAL A 81 7.08 -10.96 -13.37
N LEU A 82 6.92 -10.31 -12.22
CA LEU A 82 7.70 -10.58 -11.00
C LEU A 82 6.82 -11.30 -9.99
N LEU A 83 7.40 -12.30 -9.31
CA LEU A 83 6.73 -13.07 -8.27
C LEU A 83 7.41 -12.85 -6.92
N MET A 84 6.63 -12.65 -5.87
CA MET A 84 7.11 -12.58 -4.49
C MET A 84 5.99 -12.91 -3.49
N PRO A 85 6.28 -13.22 -2.21
CA PRO A 85 5.23 -13.30 -1.20
C PRO A 85 4.47 -11.98 -1.08
N THR A 86 3.14 -12.02 -1.05
CA THR A 86 2.34 -10.79 -0.83
C THR A 86 2.60 -10.21 0.55
N ILE A 87 2.56 -11.07 1.57
CA ILE A 87 2.85 -10.73 2.96
C ILE A 87 3.94 -11.70 3.44
N PRO A 88 5.04 -11.21 4.03
CA PRO A 88 6.17 -12.05 4.44
C PRO A 88 5.92 -12.83 5.75
N LYS A 89 4.66 -13.02 6.15
CA LYS A 89 4.25 -13.71 7.38
C LYS A 89 2.81 -14.21 7.26
N LYS A 90 2.45 -15.17 8.09
CA LYS A 90 1.06 -15.62 8.28
C LYS A 90 0.24 -14.57 9.02
N ALA A 91 -1.08 -14.72 8.98
CA ALA A 91 -2.00 -13.89 9.75
C ALA A 91 -1.58 -13.90 11.24
N PRO A 92 -1.28 -12.73 11.83
CA PRO A 92 -0.89 -12.66 13.23
C PRO A 92 -2.10 -12.89 14.14
N ILE A 93 -1.84 -13.31 15.37
CA ILE A 93 -2.84 -13.24 16.43
C ILE A 93 -3.10 -11.76 16.72
N PHE A 94 -4.35 -11.41 17.04
CA PHE A 94 -4.68 -10.05 17.44
C PHE A 94 -3.83 -9.61 18.65
N PRO A 95 -3.39 -8.34 18.68
CA PRO A 95 -2.71 -7.80 19.84
C PRO A 95 -3.61 -7.86 21.09
N PRO A 96 -3.03 -7.81 22.30
CA PRO A 96 -3.81 -7.68 23.53
C PRO A 96 -4.73 -6.46 23.48
N ALA A 97 -5.77 -6.42 24.33
CA ALA A 97 -6.77 -5.34 24.29
C ALA A 97 -6.19 -3.92 24.44
N ASN A 98 -5.06 -3.78 25.13
CA ASN A 98 -4.34 -2.52 25.34
C ASN A 98 -2.84 -2.71 25.03
N PRO A 99 -2.45 -2.79 23.75
CA PRO A 99 -1.05 -2.86 23.39
C PRO A 99 -0.36 -1.53 23.67
N SER A 100 0.97 -1.54 23.78
CA SER A 100 1.71 -0.27 23.80
C SER A 100 1.52 0.48 22.48
N LEU A 101 1.76 1.79 22.46
CA LEU A 101 1.68 2.57 21.22
C LEU A 101 2.66 2.02 20.17
N GLU A 102 3.88 1.65 20.59
CA GLU A 102 4.90 1.08 19.72
C GLU A 102 4.43 -0.24 19.10
N GLU A 103 3.92 -1.15 19.92
CA GLU A 103 3.41 -2.45 19.48
C GLU A 103 2.23 -2.28 18.50
N TYR A 104 1.29 -1.38 18.80
CA TYR A 104 0.16 -1.10 17.91
C TYR A 104 0.62 -0.63 16.52
N LEU A 105 1.61 0.27 16.49
CA LEU A 105 2.13 0.84 15.25
C LEU A 105 2.95 -0.18 14.47
N GLU A 106 3.81 -0.94 15.13
CA GLU A 106 4.57 -2.02 14.49
C GLU A 106 3.62 -3.02 13.82
N LYS A 107 2.61 -3.50 14.55
CA LYS A 107 1.59 -4.42 14.03
C LYS A 107 0.78 -3.85 12.87
N ALA A 108 0.50 -2.56 12.87
CA ALA A 108 -0.24 -1.92 11.78
C ALA A 108 0.55 -1.84 10.46
N TRP A 109 1.88 -1.73 10.51
CA TRP A 109 2.70 -1.46 9.32
C TRP A 109 3.54 -2.65 8.84
N GLU A 110 3.80 -3.65 9.69
CA GLU A 110 4.71 -4.78 9.40
C GLU A 110 4.32 -5.63 8.17
N SER A 111 3.06 -5.58 7.71
CA SER A 111 2.57 -6.37 6.56
C SER A 111 2.74 -5.67 5.19
N THR A 112 3.23 -4.44 5.16
CA THR A 112 3.29 -3.60 3.93
C THR A 112 4.60 -3.57 3.11
N PRO A 113 5.76 -4.11 3.55
CA PRO A 113 7.03 -3.92 2.82
C PRO A 113 7.03 -4.36 1.35
N ASN A 114 6.34 -5.45 1.01
CA ASN A 114 6.26 -5.92 -0.37
C ASN A 114 5.16 -5.21 -1.16
N THR A 115 4.06 -4.79 -0.54
CA THR A 115 2.89 -4.24 -1.26
C THR A 115 3.02 -2.74 -1.53
N CYS A 116 3.55 -1.96 -0.58
CA CYS A 116 3.63 -0.51 -0.71
C CYS A 116 4.48 0.02 -1.88
N PRO A 117 5.56 -0.66 -2.36
CA PRO A 117 6.29 -0.22 -3.55
C PRO A 117 5.41 -0.11 -4.80
N PHE A 118 4.40 -0.96 -4.94
CA PHE A 118 3.53 -1.00 -6.13
C PHE A 118 2.48 0.13 -6.11
N ASN A 119 2.09 0.63 -4.93
CA ASN A 119 1.31 1.87 -4.83
C ASN A 119 2.11 3.11 -5.25
N VAL A 120 3.42 3.14 -4.97
CA VAL A 120 4.30 4.27 -5.35
C VAL A 120 4.62 4.24 -6.85
N THR A 121 4.91 3.06 -7.39
CA THR A 121 5.38 2.91 -8.77
C THR A 121 4.23 2.81 -9.78
N GLY A 122 3.05 2.36 -9.34
CA GLY A 122 1.84 2.23 -10.16
C GLY A 122 1.82 0.98 -11.04
N HIS A 123 2.68 0.00 -10.79
CA HIS A 123 2.62 -1.30 -11.48
C HIS A 123 1.41 -2.10 -10.99
N PRO A 124 0.69 -2.84 -11.86
CA PRO A 124 -0.35 -3.74 -11.42
C PRO A 124 0.26 -4.88 -10.60
N ALA A 125 -0.28 -5.09 -9.40
CA ALA A 125 0.13 -6.15 -8.49
C ALA A 125 -1.10 -6.91 -7.99
N LEU A 126 -1.17 -8.21 -8.31
CA LEU A 126 -2.27 -9.10 -7.93
C LEU A 126 -1.78 -10.06 -6.85
N SER A 127 -2.57 -10.25 -5.78
CA SER A 127 -2.33 -11.29 -4.79
C SER A 127 -3.23 -12.48 -5.06
N ILE A 128 -2.65 -13.68 -5.08
CA ILE A 128 -3.36 -14.94 -5.22
C ILE A 128 -3.00 -15.88 -4.07
N ASN A 129 -3.93 -16.72 -3.63
CA ASN A 129 -3.64 -17.73 -2.61
C ASN A 129 -2.60 -18.69 -3.20
N ALA A 130 -1.45 -18.84 -2.55
CA ALA A 130 -0.34 -19.68 -2.96
C ALA A 130 -0.26 -21.02 -2.19
N GLY A 131 -1.13 -21.19 -1.20
CA GLY A 131 -1.24 -22.40 -0.38
C GLY A 131 -1.54 -22.05 1.07
N PHE A 132 -1.36 -23.04 1.93
CA PHE A 132 -1.57 -22.92 3.36
C PHE A 132 -0.32 -23.31 4.13
N SER A 133 -0.07 -22.63 5.24
CA SER A 133 0.99 -22.95 6.20
C SER A 133 0.39 -22.91 7.58
N ASP A 134 0.42 -24.05 8.29
CA ASP A 134 -0.26 -24.26 9.57
C ASP A 134 -1.75 -23.88 9.54
N GLY A 135 -2.44 -24.27 8.46
CA GLY A 135 -3.87 -23.98 8.25
C GLY A 135 -4.20 -22.51 7.93
N LEU A 136 -3.20 -21.66 7.74
CA LEU A 136 -3.38 -20.24 7.40
C LEU A 136 -2.98 -19.99 5.93
N PRO A 137 -3.77 -19.18 5.18
CA PRO A 137 -3.47 -18.90 3.78
C PRO A 137 -2.20 -18.06 3.63
N VAL A 138 -1.41 -18.37 2.59
CA VAL A 138 -0.22 -17.64 2.18
C VAL A 138 -0.46 -17.06 0.79
N GLY A 139 -0.05 -15.80 0.56
CA GLY A 139 -0.26 -15.10 -0.71
C GLY A 139 1.00 -15.05 -1.58
N MET A 140 0.85 -15.30 -2.88
CA MET A 140 1.84 -14.94 -3.89
C MET A 140 1.34 -13.69 -4.61
N MET A 141 2.22 -12.71 -4.73
CA MET A 141 1.98 -11.49 -5.48
C MET A 141 2.63 -11.59 -6.86
N ILE A 142 1.83 -11.28 -7.88
CA ILE A 142 2.21 -11.26 -9.29
C ILE A 142 2.19 -9.80 -9.72
N VAL A 143 3.35 -9.28 -10.15
CA VAL A 143 3.51 -7.88 -10.56
C VAL A 143 3.85 -7.82 -12.04
N GLY A 144 3.11 -7.01 -12.79
CA GLY A 144 3.29 -6.87 -14.24
C GLY A 144 3.71 -5.46 -14.67
N ARG A 145 3.83 -5.29 -15.98
CA ARG A 145 4.03 -3.99 -16.62
C ARG A 145 2.82 -3.08 -16.43
N LYS A 146 3.03 -1.77 -16.44
CA LYS A 146 1.94 -0.79 -16.34
C LYS A 146 0.95 -0.97 -17.48
N PHE A 147 -0.34 -0.98 -17.12
CA PHE A 147 -1.46 -1.17 -18.06
C PHE A 147 -1.46 -2.55 -18.77
N ASP A 148 -0.74 -3.53 -18.23
CA ASP A 148 -0.70 -4.92 -18.72
C ASP A 148 -1.35 -5.87 -17.69
N GLU A 149 -2.49 -5.45 -17.13
CA GLU A 149 -3.27 -6.24 -16.17
C GLU A 149 -3.69 -7.59 -16.77
N ALA A 150 -3.89 -7.65 -18.09
CA ALA A 150 -4.23 -8.89 -18.79
C ALA A 150 -3.16 -9.98 -18.60
N THR A 151 -1.87 -9.63 -18.70
CA THR A 151 -0.78 -10.58 -18.48
C THR A 151 -0.77 -11.07 -17.03
N VAL A 152 -0.93 -10.15 -16.06
CA VAL A 152 -1.00 -10.49 -14.63
C VAL A 152 -2.16 -11.44 -14.34
N LEU A 153 -3.34 -11.17 -14.88
CA LEU A 153 -4.54 -12.01 -14.74
C LEU A 153 -4.36 -13.37 -15.40
N ASN A 154 -3.74 -13.44 -16.58
CA ASN A 154 -3.48 -14.70 -17.27
C ASN A 154 -2.51 -15.59 -16.48
N VAL A 155 -1.45 -15.01 -15.89
CA VAL A 155 -0.53 -15.76 -15.03
C VAL A 155 -1.24 -16.24 -13.77
N ALA A 156 -2.07 -15.40 -13.15
CA ALA A 156 -2.88 -15.76 -11.99
C ALA A 156 -3.81 -16.95 -12.30
N TYR A 157 -4.52 -16.89 -13.43
CA TYR A 157 -5.41 -17.95 -13.89
C TYR A 157 -4.66 -19.25 -14.20
N ALA A 158 -3.50 -19.15 -14.87
CA ALA A 158 -2.65 -20.31 -15.13
C ALA A 158 -2.17 -20.95 -13.82
N TYR A 159 -1.79 -20.13 -12.83
CA TYR A 159 -1.39 -20.60 -11.51
C TYR A 159 -2.54 -21.33 -10.80
N GLU A 160 -3.75 -20.77 -10.80
CA GLU A 160 -4.93 -21.43 -10.22
C GLU A 160 -5.23 -22.79 -10.85
N ASN A 161 -5.06 -22.93 -12.16
CA ASN A 161 -5.34 -24.20 -12.85
C ASN A 161 -4.32 -25.31 -12.54
N ILE A 162 -3.08 -24.96 -12.20
CA ILE A 162 -2.03 -25.95 -11.88
C ILE A 162 -1.91 -26.23 -10.39
N ARG A 163 -2.47 -25.35 -9.55
CA ARG A 163 -2.37 -25.47 -8.10
C ARG A 163 -3.42 -26.44 -7.59
N ASP A 164 -3.01 -27.31 -6.66
CA ASP A 164 -3.97 -28.09 -5.89
C ASP A 164 -4.86 -27.18 -5.03
N VAL A 165 -6.15 -27.48 -4.98
CA VAL A 165 -7.17 -26.72 -4.23
C VAL A 165 -7.08 -26.96 -2.73
N LYS A 166 -6.22 -27.89 -2.28
CA LYS A 166 -6.29 -28.44 -0.92
C LYS A 166 -5.94 -27.41 0.16
N GLU A 167 -6.79 -27.44 1.19
CA GLU A 167 -6.87 -26.65 2.41
C GLU A 167 -5.57 -26.60 3.25
#